data_AF-A0A8S1ZPG4-F1
#
_entry.id   AF-A0A8S1ZPG4-F1
#
_cell.length_a   1.000
_cell.length_b   1.000
_cell.length_c   1.000
_cell.angle_alpha   90.00
_cell.angle_beta   90.00
_cell.angle_gamma   90.00
#
_symmetry.space_group_name_H-M   'P 1'
#
loop_
_entity.id
_entity.type
_entity.pdbx_description
1 polymer ?
#
loop_
_entity_poly.entity_id
_entity_poly.type
_entity_poly.pdbx_seq_one_letter_code
_entity_poly.pdbx_strand_id
1 'polypeptide(L)'
;MGNKRILIVGLACLAFVSIVKALSHEPELGSARVVFQTSYGDIEFGFYPTVAPKTVDHIFKLVRLGGYNTNHFFRVDKGFVAQVADVASGRSAPMNEEQRKEAEKKIVGEFSDVKHVRGILSMGRYDDPNSAQSSFSMLLGNAPHLDRQYAVFGKVTKGDETLSKLEEVPTRREGIFVMPTERITILSTYYYDTKMESCEEERSVLRRRLQASFVEVERQRMKCFP
;
A
#
# COMPACT_ATOMS: atom_id res chain seq x y z
N MET A 1 -28.24 -74.57 26.52
CA MET A 1 -28.90 -73.61 27.42
C MET A 1 -27.91 -72.50 27.67
N GLY A 2 -28.03 -71.24 27.25
CA GLY A 2 -29.14 -70.43 26.80
C GLY A 2 -28.83 -69.00 27.28
N ASN A 3 -28.49 -68.09 26.36
CA ASN A 3 -28.48 -66.62 26.46
C ASN A 3 -27.77 -65.93 27.65
N LYS A 4 -26.91 -64.95 27.35
CA LYS A 4 -27.32 -63.54 27.22
C LYS A 4 -26.22 -62.63 26.63
N ARG A 5 -26.66 -61.93 25.59
CA ARG A 5 -26.10 -60.79 24.85
C ARG A 5 -25.53 -59.69 25.76
N ILE A 6 -24.39 -59.12 25.39
CA ILE A 6 -24.13 -57.67 25.50
C ILE A 6 -23.43 -57.23 24.20
N LEU A 7 -24.17 -56.48 23.39
CA LEU A 7 -23.70 -55.84 22.18
C LEU A 7 -23.20 -54.44 22.59
N ILE A 8 -21.89 -54.21 22.62
CA ILE A 8 -21.32 -52.86 22.78
C ILE A 8 -21.06 -52.33 21.37
N VAL A 9 -21.97 -51.49 20.89
CA VAL A 9 -21.76 -50.68 19.69
C VAL A 9 -20.77 -49.57 20.08
N GLY A 10 -19.49 -49.77 19.77
CA GLY A 10 -18.46 -48.76 19.90
C GLY A 10 -18.66 -47.68 18.84
N LEU A 11 -19.15 -46.52 19.27
CA LEU A 11 -19.23 -45.30 18.47
C LEU A 11 -17.79 -44.83 18.17
N ALA A 12 -17.25 -45.22 17.02
CA ALA A 12 -16.01 -44.67 16.50
C ALA A 12 -16.28 -43.22 16.06
N CYS A 13 -16.21 -42.28 17.00
CA CYS A 13 -16.13 -40.86 16.70
C CYS A 13 -14.86 -40.60 15.89
N LEU A 14 -15.03 -40.50 14.57
CA LEU A 14 -14.08 -39.91 13.64
C LEU A 14 -13.80 -38.47 14.06
N ALA A 15 -12.77 -38.26 14.88
CA ALA A 15 -12.18 -36.96 15.07
C ALA A 15 -11.30 -36.64 13.85
N PHE A 16 -11.96 -36.25 12.75
CA PHE A 16 -11.30 -35.46 11.71
C PHE A 16 -10.91 -34.13 12.36
N VAL A 17 -9.68 -34.04 12.85
CA VAL A 17 -9.08 -32.78 13.28
C VAL A 17 -8.87 -31.98 11.99
N SER A 18 -9.89 -31.24 11.59
CA SER A 18 -9.80 -30.21 10.56
C SER A 18 -8.89 -29.11 11.11
N ILE A 19 -7.59 -29.26 10.91
CA ILE A 19 -6.63 -28.17 11.05
C ILE A 19 -6.89 -27.22 9.89
N VAL A 20 -7.89 -26.36 10.04
CA VAL A 20 -8.05 -25.18 9.19
C VAL A 20 -6.95 -24.22 9.63
N LYS A 21 -5.76 -24.36 9.04
CA LYS A 21 -4.80 -23.25 9.03
C LYS A 21 -5.50 -22.12 8.27
N ALA A 22 -6.00 -21.14 9.01
CA ALA A 22 -6.42 -19.87 8.45
C ALA A 22 -5.20 -19.28 7.74
N LEU A 23 -5.15 -19.47 6.42
CA LEU A 23 -4.17 -18.83 5.57
C LEU A 23 -4.54 -17.36 5.54
N SER A 24 -3.87 -16.54 6.34
CA SER A 24 -3.97 -15.09 6.26
C SER A 24 -3.48 -14.68 4.87
N HIS A 25 -4.40 -14.54 3.93
CA HIS A 25 -4.09 -14.03 2.61
C HIS A 25 -3.72 -12.55 2.79
N GLU A 26 -2.45 -12.18 2.57
CA GLU A 26 -2.11 -10.76 2.48
C GLU A 26 -2.97 -10.15 1.37
N PRO A 27 -3.55 -8.96 1.58
CA PRO A 27 -4.37 -8.34 0.56
C PRO A 27 -3.55 -8.12 -0.72
N GLU A 28 -4.20 -8.30 -1.87
CA GLU A 28 -3.56 -8.07 -3.16
C GLU A 28 -3.26 -6.57 -3.35
N LEU A 29 -2.00 -6.26 -3.65
CA LEU A 29 -1.56 -4.92 -3.97
C LEU A 29 -1.91 -4.61 -5.44
N GLY A 30 -2.55 -3.47 -5.70
CA GLY A 30 -2.83 -2.99 -7.06
C GLY A 30 -1.55 -2.75 -7.87
N SER A 31 -1.67 -2.49 -9.19
CA SER A 31 -0.52 -2.25 -10.07
C SER A 31 0.09 -0.84 -9.95
N ALA A 32 -0.69 0.14 -9.50
CA ALA A 32 -0.21 1.50 -9.31
C ALA A 32 0.86 1.56 -8.19
N ARG A 33 1.94 2.28 -8.46
CA ARG A 33 3.01 2.63 -7.52
C ARG A 33 3.12 4.13 -7.42
N VAL A 34 3.37 4.62 -6.22
CA VAL A 34 3.69 6.02 -5.94
C VAL A 34 5.06 6.09 -5.29
N VAL A 35 5.84 7.07 -5.72
CA VAL A 35 7.16 7.34 -5.14
C VAL A 35 7.17 8.74 -4.55
N PHE A 36 7.57 8.84 -3.29
CA PHE A 36 7.89 10.09 -2.61
C PHE A 36 9.39 10.29 -2.62
N GLN A 37 9.84 11.39 -3.22
CA GLN A 37 11.25 11.77 -3.23
C GLN A 37 11.55 12.67 -2.04
N THR A 38 12.55 12.30 -1.24
CA THR A 38 12.97 13.06 -0.06
C THR A 38 14.49 13.24 -0.06
N SER A 39 15.00 14.15 0.78
CA SER A 39 16.45 14.29 0.99
C SER A 39 17.10 13.06 1.67
N TYR A 40 16.29 12.15 2.21
CA TYR A 40 16.75 10.91 2.87
C TYR A 40 16.69 9.68 1.95
N GLY A 41 16.17 9.85 0.73
CA GLY A 41 15.95 8.81 -0.27
C GLY A 41 14.50 8.72 -0.71
N ASP A 42 14.24 7.78 -1.62
CA ASP A 42 12.92 7.57 -2.21
C ASP A 42 12.14 6.52 -1.41
N ILE A 43 10.83 6.76 -1.21
CA ILE A 43 9.90 5.80 -0.61
C ILE A 43 8.86 5.44 -1.66
N GLU A 44 8.80 4.16 -2.03
CA GLU A 44 7.81 3.62 -2.95
C GLU A 44 6.73 2.87 -2.18
N PHE A 45 5.46 3.08 -2.53
CA PHE A 45 4.34 2.33 -1.97
C PHE A 45 3.29 1.98 -3.03
N GLY A 46 2.53 0.94 -2.74
CA GLY A 46 1.35 0.54 -3.50
C GLY A 46 0.09 0.55 -2.65
N PHE A 47 -1.03 0.26 -3.30
CA PHE A 47 -2.37 0.40 -2.73
C PHE A 47 -3.11 -0.93 -2.62
N TYR A 48 -4.03 -1.02 -1.66
CA TYR A 48 -4.97 -2.12 -1.48
C TYR A 48 -6.39 -1.73 -1.93
N PRO A 49 -6.68 -1.71 -3.24
CA PRO A 49 -7.97 -1.24 -3.76
C PRO A 49 -9.16 -2.11 -3.34
N THR A 50 -8.94 -3.37 -2.99
CA THR A 50 -9.98 -4.28 -2.47
C THR A 50 -10.26 -4.07 -0.98
N VAL A 51 -9.34 -3.43 -0.25
CA VAL A 51 -9.44 -3.20 1.20
C VAL A 51 -10.06 -1.85 1.52
N ALA A 52 -9.59 -0.80 0.84
CA ALA A 52 -10.03 0.57 1.10
C ALA A 52 -10.17 1.37 -0.21
N PRO A 53 -11.12 0.99 -1.10
CA PRO A 53 -11.25 1.57 -2.44
C PRO A 53 -11.41 3.09 -2.44
N LYS A 54 -12.24 3.65 -1.54
CA LYS A 54 -12.48 5.11 -1.52
C LYS A 54 -11.26 5.87 -1.01
N THR A 55 -10.54 5.28 -0.07
CA THR A 55 -9.29 5.82 0.45
C THR A 55 -8.21 5.81 -0.64
N VAL A 56 -8.06 4.69 -1.35
CA VAL A 56 -7.12 4.56 -2.47
C VAL A 56 -7.40 5.59 -3.56
N ASP A 57 -8.66 5.70 -3.99
CA ASP A 57 -9.06 6.67 -5.02
C ASP A 57 -8.73 8.11 -4.60
N HIS A 58 -9.01 8.46 -3.34
CA HIS A 58 -8.76 9.78 -2.81
C HIS A 58 -7.27 10.12 -2.74
N ILE A 59 -6.46 9.26 -2.12
CA ILE A 59 -5.03 9.48 -1.95
C ILE A 59 -4.33 9.49 -3.31
N PHE A 60 -4.68 8.54 -4.20
CA PHE A 60 -4.08 8.49 -5.53
C PHE A 60 -4.47 9.71 -6.37
N LYS A 61 -5.71 10.21 -6.27
CA LYS A 61 -6.09 11.48 -6.91
C LYS A 61 -5.26 12.65 -6.41
N LEU A 62 -5.02 12.76 -5.10
CA LEU A 62 -4.15 13.80 -4.54
C LEU A 62 -2.72 13.69 -5.07
N VAL A 63 -2.17 12.48 -5.22
CA VAL A 63 -0.86 12.29 -5.86
C VAL A 63 -0.87 12.76 -7.31
N ARG A 64 -1.89 12.39 -8.10
CA ARG A 64 -2.01 12.80 -9.51
C ARG A 64 -2.13 14.32 -9.68
N LEU A 65 -2.76 14.99 -8.71
CA LEU A 65 -2.86 16.45 -8.66
C LEU A 65 -1.59 17.11 -8.13
N GLY A 66 -0.54 16.36 -7.75
CA GLY A 66 0.67 16.91 -7.14
C GLY A 66 0.42 17.46 -5.73
N GLY A 67 -0.62 16.98 -5.05
CA GLY A 67 -1.04 17.42 -3.71
C GLY A 67 0.05 17.26 -2.65
N TYR A 68 0.81 16.16 -2.73
CA TYR A 68 1.89 15.84 -1.77
C TYR A 68 3.23 16.51 -2.10
N ASN A 69 3.38 17.13 -3.27
CA ASN A 69 4.60 17.87 -3.59
C ASN A 69 4.76 19.02 -2.59
N THR A 70 5.97 19.19 -2.06
CA THR A 70 6.32 20.16 -1.01
C THR A 70 5.62 19.94 0.34
N ASN A 71 4.88 18.85 0.53
CA ASN A 71 4.36 18.43 1.84
C ASN A 71 5.49 17.84 2.70
N HIS A 72 5.20 17.31 3.89
CA HIS A 72 6.23 16.84 4.81
C HIS A 72 5.73 15.76 5.77
N PHE A 73 6.69 15.06 6.39
CA PHE A 73 6.44 14.23 7.57
C PHE A 73 6.49 15.12 8.81
N PHE A 74 5.34 15.35 9.45
CA PHE A 74 5.24 16.23 10.63
C PHE A 74 5.44 15.47 11.95
N ARG A 75 5.26 14.14 11.93
CA ARG A 75 5.46 13.26 13.08
C ARG A 75 6.29 12.06 12.66
N VAL A 76 7.36 11.79 13.41
CA VAL A 76 8.14 10.56 13.28
C VAL A 76 8.39 10.01 14.67
N ASP A 77 7.73 8.90 14.96
CA ASP A 77 7.77 8.21 16.25
C ASP A 77 8.44 6.85 16.05
N LYS A 78 9.68 6.73 16.53
CA LYS A 78 10.56 5.58 16.27
C LYS A 78 9.89 4.27 16.72
N GLY A 79 9.87 3.28 15.83
CA GLY A 79 9.21 1.99 16.04
C GLY A 79 7.68 2.05 15.99
N PHE A 80 7.08 3.20 15.66
CA PHE A 80 5.64 3.36 15.55
C PHE A 80 5.20 3.90 14.18
N VAL A 81 5.34 5.20 13.89
CA VAL A 81 4.82 5.82 12.66
C VAL A 81 5.69 6.94 12.13
N ALA A 82 5.83 7.02 10.80
CA ALA A 82 6.20 8.23 10.09
C ALA A 82 4.93 8.78 9.41
N GLN A 83 4.42 9.91 9.89
CA GLN A 83 3.12 10.46 9.48
C GLN A 83 3.29 11.69 8.60
N VAL A 84 2.66 11.62 7.43
CA VAL A 84 2.55 12.69 6.44
C VAL A 84 1.47 13.67 6.88
N ALA A 85 1.74 14.97 6.77
CA ALA A 85 0.77 16.00 7.12
C ALA A 85 -0.39 16.07 6.12
N ASP A 86 -1.55 16.54 6.56
CA ASP A 86 -2.66 16.82 5.66
C ASP A 86 -2.22 17.78 4.54
N VAL A 87 -2.57 17.47 3.30
CA VAL A 87 -2.26 18.29 2.11
C VAL A 87 -2.82 19.70 2.25
N ALA A 88 -3.96 19.87 2.92
CA ALA A 88 -4.60 21.17 3.09
C ALA A 88 -3.75 22.16 3.91
N SER A 89 -2.94 21.68 4.85
CA SER A 89 -2.17 22.50 5.79
C SER A 89 -0.66 22.26 5.78
N GLY A 90 -0.21 21.13 5.23
CA GLY A 90 1.17 20.66 5.38
C GLY A 90 2.12 21.04 4.24
N ARG A 91 1.60 21.42 3.06
CA ARG A 91 2.41 21.80 1.90
C ARG A 91 2.80 23.28 1.91
N SER A 92 3.95 23.61 1.33
CA SER A 92 4.40 24.99 1.21
C SER A 92 4.02 25.65 -0.12
N ALA A 93 3.92 24.88 -1.20
CA ALA A 93 3.47 25.40 -2.49
C ALA A 93 1.96 25.72 -2.44
N PRO A 94 1.51 26.83 -3.07
CA PRO A 94 0.09 27.16 -3.14
C PRO A 94 -0.69 26.06 -3.88
N MET A 95 -1.99 25.97 -3.57
CA MET A 95 -2.92 25.06 -4.23
C MET A 95 -3.82 25.81 -5.20
N ASN A 96 -4.08 25.18 -6.34
CA ASN A 96 -5.21 25.54 -7.18
C ASN A 96 -6.53 25.08 -6.56
N GLU A 97 -7.66 25.47 -7.16
CA GLU A 97 -8.99 25.17 -6.62
C GLU A 97 -9.28 23.66 -6.54
N GLU A 98 -8.87 22.89 -7.55
CA GLU A 98 -9.11 21.45 -7.56
C GLU A 98 -8.30 20.72 -6.48
N GLN A 99 -7.03 21.11 -6.30
CA GLN A 99 -6.16 20.60 -5.24
C GLN A 99 -6.74 20.90 -3.86
N ARG A 100 -7.22 22.13 -3.63
CA ARG A 100 -7.82 22.53 -2.35
C ARG A 100 -9.08 21.73 -2.05
N LYS A 101 -10.00 21.66 -3.01
CA LYS A 101 -11.26 20.94 -2.87
C LYS A 101 -11.03 19.46 -2.57
N GLU A 102 -10.07 18.82 -3.25
CA GLU A 102 -9.75 17.44 -2.93
C GLU A 102 -9.05 17.35 -1.57
N ALA A 103 -8.07 18.19 -1.24
CA ALA A 103 -7.33 18.13 0.03
C ALA A 103 -8.21 18.30 1.28
N GLU A 104 -9.27 19.10 1.19
CA GLU A 104 -10.21 19.35 2.29
C GLU A 104 -11.33 18.31 2.38
N LYS A 105 -11.46 17.43 1.38
CA LYS A 105 -12.50 16.42 1.33
C LYS A 105 -12.29 15.37 2.42
N LYS A 106 -13.35 15.11 3.19
CA LYS A 106 -13.41 13.98 4.14
C LYS A 106 -13.82 12.70 3.43
N ILE A 107 -13.23 11.57 3.85
CA ILE A 107 -13.56 10.24 3.35
C ILE A 107 -14.15 9.36 4.46
N VAL A 108 -15.01 8.42 4.05
CA VAL A 108 -15.59 7.41 4.94
C VAL A 108 -14.50 6.46 5.45
N GLY A 109 -14.60 6.01 6.70
CA GLY A 109 -13.69 5.03 7.27
C GLY A 109 -13.89 3.64 6.64
N GLU A 110 -12.81 3.05 6.13
CA GLU A 110 -12.78 1.71 5.53
C GLU A 110 -11.89 0.79 6.41
N PHE A 111 -12.50 0.15 7.40
CA PHE A 111 -11.79 -0.68 8.38
C PHE A 111 -11.73 -2.14 7.94
N SER A 112 -10.60 -2.81 8.18
CA SER A 112 -10.35 -4.18 7.76
C SER A 112 -9.57 -4.97 8.82
N ASP A 113 -9.41 -6.28 8.58
CA ASP A 113 -8.62 -7.18 9.44
C ASP A 113 -7.11 -7.15 9.12
N VAL A 114 -6.68 -6.29 8.18
CA VAL A 114 -5.27 -6.12 7.83
C VAL A 114 -4.52 -5.55 9.03
N LYS A 115 -3.38 -6.17 9.35
CA LYS A 115 -2.60 -5.86 10.55
C LYS A 115 -1.69 -4.66 10.35
N HIS A 116 -1.64 -3.78 11.34
CA HIS A 116 -0.70 -2.66 11.36
C HIS A 116 0.70 -3.14 11.75
N VAL A 117 1.45 -3.56 10.74
CA VAL A 117 2.87 -3.96 10.84
C VAL A 117 3.75 -3.00 10.05
N ARG A 118 5.07 -3.07 10.24
CA ARG A 118 6.02 -2.21 9.52
C ARG A 118 5.77 -2.21 8.01
N GLY A 119 5.79 -1.01 7.42
CA GLY A 119 5.55 -0.77 6.01
C GLY A 119 4.08 -0.59 5.63
N ILE A 120 3.11 -0.87 6.50
CA ILE A 120 1.69 -0.63 6.19
C ILE A 120 1.39 0.87 6.17
N LEU A 121 0.49 1.28 5.27
CA LEU A 121 -0.05 2.64 5.21
C LEU A 121 -1.43 2.68 5.85
N SER A 122 -1.62 3.61 6.79
CA SER A 122 -2.85 3.79 7.55
C SER A 122 -3.27 5.25 7.61
N MET A 123 -4.55 5.55 7.40
CA MET A 123 -5.07 6.91 7.44
C MET A 123 -5.00 7.53 8.84
N GLY A 124 -4.62 8.81 8.90
CA GLY A 124 -4.86 9.67 10.05
C GLY A 124 -6.29 10.21 10.03
N ARG A 125 -6.87 10.42 11.22
CA ARG A 125 -8.22 10.98 11.38
C ARG A 125 -8.39 11.67 12.73
N TYR A 126 -9.44 12.46 12.85
CA TYR A 126 -9.97 12.93 14.14
C TYR A 126 -10.88 11.84 14.75
N ASP A 127 -11.57 12.19 15.83
CA ASP A 127 -12.42 11.26 16.59
C ASP A 127 -13.51 10.59 15.74
N ASP A 128 -14.11 11.34 14.81
CA ASP A 128 -15.09 10.80 13.87
C ASP A 128 -14.41 9.80 12.90
N PRO A 129 -14.89 8.54 12.81
CA PRO A 129 -14.40 7.54 11.86
C PRO A 129 -14.37 7.99 10.39
N ASN A 130 -15.23 8.94 10.01
CA ASN A 130 -15.39 9.46 8.65
C ASN A 130 -14.74 10.86 8.49
N SER A 131 -13.75 11.18 9.33
CA SER A 131 -13.08 12.49 9.32
C SER A 131 -11.72 12.51 8.63
N ALA A 132 -11.23 11.35 8.18
CA ALA A 132 -9.95 11.28 7.45
C ALA A 132 -9.99 12.18 6.22
N GLN A 133 -8.88 12.88 5.97
CA GLN A 133 -8.67 13.69 4.78
C GLN A 133 -7.45 13.11 4.04
N SER A 134 -6.25 13.67 4.27
CA SER A 134 -5.06 13.32 3.47
C SER A 134 -3.81 13.02 4.30
N SER A 135 -3.85 13.22 5.62
CA SER A 135 -2.80 12.71 6.50
C SER A 135 -2.86 11.19 6.60
N PHE A 136 -1.70 10.54 6.47
CA PHE A 136 -1.55 9.11 6.69
C PHE A 136 -0.19 8.78 7.29
N SER A 137 -0.12 7.63 7.95
CA SER A 137 1.08 7.07 8.56
C SER A 137 1.64 5.92 7.72
N MET A 138 2.95 5.89 7.58
CA MET A 138 3.72 4.70 7.24
C MET A 138 4.19 4.07 8.55
N LEU A 139 3.81 2.81 8.77
CA LEU A 139 4.13 2.11 10.01
C LEU A 139 5.62 1.77 10.06
N LEU A 140 6.28 2.12 11.16
CA LEU A 140 7.69 1.83 11.42
C LEU A 140 7.89 0.57 12.29
N GLY A 141 6.81 0.11 12.92
CA GLY A 141 6.77 -1.11 13.72
C GLY A 141 5.35 -1.65 13.88
N ASN A 142 5.16 -2.61 14.80
CA ASN A 142 3.87 -3.25 15.01
C ASN A 142 2.97 -2.39 15.91
N ALA A 143 1.74 -2.16 15.48
CA ALA A 143 0.76 -1.31 16.17
C ALA A 143 -0.63 -1.95 16.26
N PRO A 144 -0.79 -3.10 16.95
CA PRO A 144 -2.07 -3.83 17.01
C PRO A 144 -3.22 -3.03 17.65
N HIS A 145 -2.91 -1.97 18.40
CA HIS A 145 -3.91 -1.06 18.95
C HIS A 145 -4.63 -0.21 17.89
N LEU A 146 -4.11 -0.14 16.66
CA LEU A 146 -4.76 0.53 15.53
C LEU A 146 -5.65 -0.41 14.70
N ASP A 147 -5.52 -1.73 14.88
CA ASP A 147 -6.26 -2.73 14.11
C ASP A 147 -7.77 -2.52 14.20
N ARG A 148 -8.45 -2.52 13.05
CA ARG A 148 -9.90 -2.27 12.92
C ARG A 148 -10.38 -0.90 13.42
N GLN A 149 -9.46 0.01 13.79
CA GLN A 149 -9.76 1.38 14.25
C GLN A 149 -9.33 2.46 13.24
N TYR A 150 -8.39 2.11 12.37
CA TYR A 150 -7.84 2.97 11.31
C TYR A 150 -7.84 2.23 9.98
N ALA A 151 -8.03 2.99 8.90
CA ALA A 151 -8.17 2.45 7.55
C ALA A 151 -6.78 2.16 6.97
N VAL A 152 -6.50 0.87 6.74
CA VAL A 152 -5.32 0.41 6.00
C VAL A 152 -5.62 0.44 4.51
N PHE A 153 -4.78 1.14 3.73
CA PHE A 153 -5.03 1.34 2.30
C PHE A 153 -3.85 1.01 1.40
N GLY A 154 -2.70 0.64 1.95
CA GLY A 154 -1.52 0.33 1.15
C GLY A 154 -0.35 -0.21 1.95
N LYS A 155 0.78 -0.39 1.27
CA LYS A 155 2.03 -0.87 1.84
C LYS A 155 3.23 -0.30 1.08
N VAL A 156 4.29 0.03 1.80
CA VAL A 156 5.62 0.38 1.28
C VAL A 156 6.21 -0.83 0.56
N THR A 157 6.66 -0.62 -0.68
CA THR A 157 7.26 -1.66 -1.53
C THR A 157 8.77 -1.49 -1.67
N LYS A 158 9.30 -0.27 -1.54
CA LYS A 158 10.75 0.05 -1.52
C LYS A 158 11.01 1.28 -0.63
N GLY A 159 12.24 1.42 -0.12
CA GLY A 159 12.63 2.57 0.71
C GLY A 159 12.50 2.33 2.22
N ASP A 160 12.57 1.08 2.68
CA ASP A 160 12.59 0.75 4.12
C ASP A 160 13.84 1.33 4.81
N GLU A 161 14.95 1.41 4.07
CA GLU A 161 16.17 2.10 4.45
C GLU A 161 15.95 3.61 4.64
N THR A 162 15.08 4.23 3.82
CA THR A 162 14.71 5.63 4.00
C THR A 162 13.84 5.80 5.24
N LEU A 163 12.86 4.91 5.48
CA LEU A 163 12.10 4.91 6.74
C LEU A 163 13.01 4.79 7.96
N SER A 164 13.99 3.90 7.90
CA SER A 164 14.99 3.72 8.98
C SER A 164 15.80 4.99 9.22
N LYS A 165 16.21 5.71 8.16
CA LYS A 165 16.87 7.02 8.31
C LYS A 165 15.95 8.06 8.94
N LEU A 166 14.65 8.06 8.60
CA LEU A 166 13.69 8.98 9.23
C LEU A 166 13.59 8.71 10.74
N GLU A 167 13.71 7.46 11.19
CA GLU A 167 13.68 7.10 12.62
C GLU A 167 14.87 7.63 13.43
N GLU A 168 15.96 7.98 12.76
CA GLU A 168 17.20 8.46 13.39
C GLU A 168 17.28 9.99 13.45
N VAL A 169 16.34 10.70 12.82
CA VAL A 169 16.34 12.17 12.83
C VAL A 169 16.12 12.71 14.26
N PRO A 170 16.74 13.83 14.63
CA PRO A 170 16.44 14.47 15.89
C PRO A 170 14.96 14.90 15.97
N THR A 171 14.34 14.63 17.10
CA THR A 171 12.92 14.94 17.33
C THR A 171 12.72 15.71 18.63
N ARG A 172 11.61 16.45 18.70
CA ARG A 172 11.08 17.09 19.89
C ARG A 172 9.69 16.56 20.18
N ARG A 173 9.29 16.54 21.46
CA ARG A 173 7.95 16.12 21.88
C ARG A 173 7.08 17.33 22.16
N GLU A 174 5.86 17.29 21.67
CA GLU A 174 4.82 18.29 21.96
C GLU A 174 3.49 17.55 22.13
N GLY A 175 3.06 17.40 23.40
CA GLY A 175 1.95 16.52 23.75
C GLY A 175 2.24 15.06 23.35
N ILE A 176 1.32 14.47 22.57
CA ILE A 176 1.46 13.10 22.04
C ILE A 176 2.29 13.02 20.76
N PHE A 177 2.69 14.17 20.20
CA PHE A 177 3.39 14.21 18.91
C PHE A 177 4.91 14.20 19.11
N VAL A 178 5.58 13.32 18.37
CA VAL A 178 7.03 13.29 18.22
C VAL A 178 7.37 13.94 16.88
N MET A 179 7.77 15.21 16.91
CA MET A 179 7.99 16.03 15.72
C MET A 179 9.47 16.08 15.36
N PRO A 180 9.85 15.90 14.09
CA PRO A 180 11.20 16.22 13.62
C PRO A 180 11.60 17.66 13.97
N THR A 181 12.86 17.88 14.36
CA THR A 181 13.38 19.25 14.60
C THR A 181 13.59 20.01 13.30
N GLU A 182 13.85 19.29 12.21
CA GLU A 182 13.97 19.82 10.87
C GLU A 182 12.86 19.26 9.98
N ARG A 183 12.39 20.07 9.02
CA ARG A 183 11.28 19.70 8.15
C ARG A 183 11.68 18.63 7.12
N ILE A 184 11.15 17.43 7.28
CA ILE A 184 11.35 16.32 6.34
C ILE A 184 10.39 16.49 5.15
N THR A 185 10.85 17.21 4.13
CA THR A 185 10.03 17.59 2.97
C THR A 185 9.93 16.47 1.94
N ILE A 186 8.72 16.23 1.44
CA ILE A 186 8.46 15.49 0.20
C ILE A 186 8.73 16.45 -0.95
N LEU A 187 9.88 16.32 -1.60
CA LEU A 187 10.35 17.24 -2.64
C LEU A 187 9.43 17.18 -3.87
N SER A 188 9.13 15.96 -4.29
CA SER A 188 8.30 15.65 -5.45
C SER A 188 7.71 14.26 -5.32
N THR A 189 6.64 14.02 -6.08
CA THR A 189 5.99 12.73 -6.19
C THR A 189 5.80 12.38 -7.65
N TYR A 190 5.94 11.10 -7.96
CA TYR A 190 5.56 10.54 -9.25
C TYR A 190 4.90 9.18 -9.05
N TYR A 191 4.25 8.68 -10.10
CA TYR A 191 3.55 7.41 -10.07
C TYR A 191 3.73 6.68 -11.39
N TYR A 192 3.66 5.35 -11.34
CA TYR A 192 3.75 4.48 -12.51
C TYR A 192 2.88 3.23 -12.29
N ASP A 193 2.61 2.49 -13.35
CA ASP A 193 1.84 1.24 -13.31
C ASP A 193 2.73 0.07 -13.70
N THR A 194 2.88 -0.91 -12.80
CA THR A 194 3.76 -2.07 -13.02
C THR A 194 3.29 -2.99 -14.15
N LYS A 195 1.99 -3.01 -14.46
CA LYS A 195 1.42 -3.82 -15.55
C LYS A 195 1.57 -3.14 -16.91
N MET A 196 1.62 -1.81 -16.95
CA MET A 196 1.94 -1.11 -18.21
C MET A 196 3.36 -1.42 -18.66
N GLU A 197 4.32 -1.38 -17.74
CA GLU A 197 5.71 -1.77 -18.03
C GLU A 197 5.80 -3.21 -18.54
N SER A 198 5.15 -4.17 -17.86
CA SER A 198 5.17 -5.57 -18.29
C SER A 198 4.48 -5.78 -19.64
N CYS A 199 3.36 -5.09 -19.90
CA CYS A 199 2.65 -5.16 -21.18
C CYS A 199 3.50 -4.60 -22.33
N GLU A 200 4.23 -3.50 -22.11
CA GLU A 200 5.14 -2.94 -23.11
C GLU A 200 6.32 -3.88 -23.39
N GLU A 201 6.90 -4.49 -22.36
CA GLU A 201 7.94 -5.50 -22.50
C GLU A 201 7.45 -6.71 -23.29
N GLU A 202 6.32 -7.31 -22.89
CA GLU A 202 5.70 -8.46 -23.58
C GLU A 202 5.39 -8.12 -25.03
N ARG A 203 4.80 -6.95 -25.30
CA ARG A 203 4.52 -6.48 -26.67
C ARG A 203 5.80 -6.33 -27.48
N SER A 204 6.89 -5.85 -26.86
CA SER A 204 8.20 -5.73 -27.52
C SER A 204 8.81 -7.09 -27.88
N VAL A 205 8.64 -8.10 -27.01
CA VAL A 205 9.12 -9.46 -27.22
C VAL A 205 8.31 -10.15 -28.31
N LEU A 206 6.97 -10.02 -28.25
CA LEU A 206 6.06 -10.55 -29.28
C LEU A 206 6.35 -9.96 -30.66
N ARG A 207 6.56 -8.65 -30.78
CA ARG A 207 6.95 -8.00 -32.04
C ARG A 207 8.25 -8.57 -32.61
N ARG A 208 9.29 -8.73 -31.77
CA ARG A 208 10.57 -9.32 -32.18
C ARG A 208 10.40 -10.75 -32.69
N ARG A 209 9.62 -11.58 -31.97
CA ARG A 209 9.33 -12.97 -32.38
C ARG A 209 8.55 -13.04 -33.69
N LEU A 210 7.56 -12.17 -33.87
CA LEU A 210 6.77 -12.12 -35.09
C LEU A 210 7.63 -11.71 -36.30
N GLN A 211 8.51 -10.73 -36.12
CA GLN A 211 9.44 -10.30 -37.17
C GLN A 211 10.45 -11.39 -37.54
N ALA A 212 11.03 -12.08 -36.55
CA ALA A 212 11.92 -13.22 -36.79
C ALA A 212 11.20 -14.36 -37.54
N SER A 213 9.95 -14.65 -37.15
CA SER A 213 9.12 -15.66 -37.81
C SER A 213 8.79 -15.26 -39.25
N PHE A 214 8.46 -13.99 -39.49
CA PHE A 214 8.21 -13.46 -40.84
C PHE A 214 9.45 -13.62 -41.74
N VAL A 215 10.64 -13.25 -41.23
CA VAL A 215 11.91 -13.42 -41.95
C VAL A 215 12.18 -14.89 -42.28
N GLU A 216 11.93 -15.81 -41.34
CA GLU A 216 12.12 -17.23 -41.59
C GLU A 216 11.10 -17.77 -42.61
N VAL A 217 9.84 -17.35 -42.55
CA VAL A 217 8.81 -17.73 -43.54
C VAL A 217 9.16 -17.24 -44.94
N GLU A 218 9.59 -15.98 -45.09
CA GLU A 218 10.07 -15.43 -46.36
C GLU A 218 11.30 -16.18 -46.88
N ARG A 219 12.24 -16.55 -45.99
CA ARG A 219 13.40 -17.38 -46.35
C ARG A 219 12.98 -18.75 -46.87
N GLN A 220 12.02 -19.41 -46.22
CA GLN A 220 11.51 -20.71 -46.67
C GLN A 220 10.75 -20.56 -47.99
N ARG A 221 9.96 -19.50 -48.16
CA ARG A 221 9.28 -19.17 -49.41
C ARG A 221 10.25 -19.05 -50.57
N MET A 222 11.36 -18.31 -50.42
CA MET A 222 12.39 -18.17 -51.45
C MET A 222 13.10 -19.49 -51.80
N LYS A 223 13.21 -20.43 -50.85
CA LYS A 223 13.79 -21.76 -51.14
C LYS A 223 12.82 -22.67 -51.91
N CYS A 224 11.53 -22.58 -51.61
CA CYS A 224 10.50 -23.39 -52.25
C CYS A 224 10.06 -22.83 -53.61
N PHE A 225 10.28 -21.55 -53.86
CA PHE A 225 9.96 -20.85 -55.11
C PHE A 225 11.16 -20.01 -55.57
N PRO A 226 12.18 -20.63 -56.21
CA PRO A 226 13.32 -19.92 -56.80
C PRO A 226 12.94 -19.09 -58.02
#